data_AF-A0A8J9VZL8-F1
#
_entry.id   AF-A0A8J9VZL8-F1
#
_cell.length_a   1.000
_cell.length_b   1.000
_cell.length_c   1.000
_cell.angle_alpha   90.00
_cell.angle_beta   90.00
_cell.angle_gamma   90.00
#
_symmetry.space_group_name_H-M   'P 1'
#
loop_
_entity.id
_entity.type
_entity.pdbx_description
1 polymer ?
#
loop_
_entity_poly.entity_id
_entity_poly.type
_entity_poly.pdbx_seq_one_letter_code
_entity_poly.pdbx_strand_id
1 'polypeptide(L)'
;MSHRKDRRYPTDLSTLCGTSRPDIEINLDGYEIVYNPGHEWNGTYMTIFYANDLGLYPNIHEQTGEENNGGLPQKADLKAHLTKATDDISRLIPDADYRGLGVIDWEFWRPLWRRNWGSKNIYRTKSEELVRQELPYASSAEVTTKAKEEFEGAARKWMGETLNMVKTVRPGGFWGFYLFPDCYNFPHLMRLQEDPSYDCRKKVKSDNDELQWLWKESTALYPSIYLSNVFTRLPSSEQFVRARVAETFRVINSRQSSDIPVYPYVRLRYRESVEYLTEVSFMLLALLHGNNVFKEIHMKFELKL
;
A
#
# COMPACT_ATOMS: atom_id res chain seq x y z
N MET A 1 11.28 -19.07 9.21
CA MET A 1 11.11 -18.45 10.54
C MET A 1 10.34 -17.15 10.36
N SER A 2 9.09 -17.15 10.82
CA SER A 2 8.11 -16.06 10.67
C SER A 2 8.32 -15.03 11.77
N HIS A 3 8.73 -13.82 11.40
CA HIS A 3 8.67 -12.66 12.27
C HIS A 3 7.72 -11.63 11.66
N ARG A 4 6.42 -11.88 11.82
CA ARG A 4 5.44 -10.80 11.88
C ARG A 4 4.90 -10.80 13.30
N LYS A 5 5.71 -10.28 14.22
CA LYS A 5 5.22 -9.79 15.51
C LYS A 5 4.18 -8.71 15.18
N ASP A 6 2.98 -8.93 15.68
CA ASP A 6 2.06 -7.90 16.20
C ASP A 6 2.58 -6.47 15.97
N ARG A 7 2.27 -5.90 14.80
CA ARG A 7 2.77 -4.57 14.41
C ARG A 7 2.02 -3.53 15.24
N ARG A 8 2.49 -3.27 16.46
CA ARG A 8 2.30 -1.95 17.08
C ARG A 8 3.08 -0.96 16.24
N TYR A 9 2.39 -0.29 15.34
CA TYR A 9 2.95 0.82 14.58
C TYR A 9 3.31 1.94 15.57
N PRO A 10 4.49 2.58 15.43
CA PRO A 10 4.84 3.69 16.30
C PRO A 10 3.83 4.82 16.10
N THR A 11 3.25 5.29 17.19
CA THR A 11 2.25 6.37 17.18
C THR A 11 2.88 7.76 17.06
N ASP A 12 4.21 7.88 17.26
CA ASP A 12 4.98 9.11 17.08
C ASP A 12 6.49 8.83 16.97
N LEU A 13 7.22 9.50 16.06
CA LEU A 13 8.69 9.50 16.06
C LEU A 13 9.23 10.21 17.31
N SER A 14 8.49 11.18 17.85
CA SER A 14 8.78 11.82 19.13
C SER A 14 8.59 10.86 20.33
N THR A 15 7.76 9.81 20.23
CA THR A 15 7.73 8.78 21.28
C THR A 15 8.89 7.80 21.16
N LEU A 16 9.34 7.47 19.95
CA LEU A 16 10.51 6.58 19.76
C LEU A 16 11.83 7.25 20.15
N CYS A 17 12.08 8.48 19.71
CA CYS A 17 13.29 9.24 20.04
C CYS A 17 13.06 10.15 21.26
N GLY A 18 12.02 10.98 21.28
CA GLY A 18 11.80 11.97 22.34
C GLY A 18 11.46 11.42 23.73
N THR A 19 10.85 10.23 23.88
CA THR A 19 10.61 9.66 25.23
C THR A 19 11.70 8.71 25.72
N SER A 20 12.48 8.12 24.81
CA SER A 20 13.55 7.17 25.17
C SER A 20 14.97 7.74 25.05
N ARG A 21 15.16 8.82 24.27
CA ARG A 21 16.41 9.54 23.97
C ARG A 21 16.14 11.01 23.59
N PRO A 22 15.67 11.86 24.52
CA PRO A 22 15.37 13.28 24.25
C PRO A 22 16.55 14.09 23.71
N ASP A 23 17.77 13.57 23.77
CA ASP A 23 19.01 14.22 23.33
C ASP A 23 19.30 14.05 21.82
N ILE A 24 18.48 13.27 21.09
CA ILE A 24 18.68 13.05 19.64
C ILE A 24 17.70 13.93 18.86
N GLU A 25 18.18 15.08 18.41
CA GLU A 25 17.49 15.94 17.45
C GLU A 25 17.81 15.47 16.02
N ILE A 26 16.78 15.14 15.24
CA ILE A 26 16.95 14.80 13.82
C ILE A 26 16.81 16.09 13.01
N ASN A 27 17.94 16.74 12.74
CA ASN A 27 17.97 17.91 11.87
C ASN A 27 17.88 17.47 10.40
N LEU A 28 16.78 17.85 9.74
CA LEU A 28 16.52 17.60 8.32
C LEU A 28 16.68 18.86 7.45
N ASP A 29 17.17 19.95 8.03
CA ASP A 29 17.41 21.21 7.34
C ASP A 29 18.50 21.02 6.28
N GLY A 30 18.29 21.59 5.10
CA GLY A 30 19.21 21.48 3.96
C GLY A 30 19.03 20.21 3.10
N TYR A 31 18.12 19.29 3.46
CA TYR A 31 17.87 18.05 2.70
C TYR A 31 16.59 18.07 1.83
N GLU A 32 15.89 19.21 1.74
CA GLU A 32 14.61 19.35 1.01
C GLU A 32 13.53 18.32 1.43
N ILE A 33 13.65 17.75 2.64
CA ILE A 33 12.70 16.80 3.20
C ILE A 33 11.58 17.56 3.91
N VAL A 34 10.34 17.32 3.50
CA VAL A 34 9.15 17.83 4.17
C VAL A 34 8.69 16.85 5.25
N TYR A 35 8.64 17.29 6.50
CA TYR A 35 8.25 16.49 7.67
C TYR A 35 7.15 17.20 8.46
N ASN A 36 6.25 16.42 9.09
CA ASN A 36 5.16 16.97 9.91
C ASN A 36 5.72 17.85 11.04
N PRO A 37 5.07 18.99 11.35
CA PRO A 37 5.44 19.79 12.52
C PRO A 37 5.55 18.93 13.78
N GLY A 38 6.58 19.18 14.60
CA GLY A 38 6.83 18.40 15.81
C GLY A 38 7.25 16.94 15.57
N HIS A 39 7.54 16.54 14.33
CA HIS A 39 7.81 15.15 13.92
C HIS A 39 6.64 14.19 14.19
N GLU A 40 5.42 14.71 14.24
CA GLU A 40 4.22 13.91 14.45
C GLU A 40 4.06 12.85 13.35
N TRP A 41 3.61 11.66 13.75
CA TRP A 41 3.40 10.55 12.82
C TRP A 41 2.35 10.88 11.76
N ASN A 42 1.25 11.50 12.20
CA ASN A 42 0.12 11.94 11.38
C ASN A 42 -0.05 13.44 11.57
N GLY A 43 -0.07 14.21 10.49
CA GLY A 43 -0.14 15.66 10.55
C GLY A 43 -0.28 16.33 9.19
N THR A 44 0.02 17.64 9.17
CA THR A 44 -0.27 18.55 8.06
C THR A 44 0.26 18.10 6.70
N TYR A 45 1.43 17.47 6.64
CA TYR A 45 2.03 17.07 5.35
C TYR A 45 1.79 15.60 5.00
N MET A 46 1.55 14.75 5.99
CA MET A 46 1.28 13.33 5.77
C MET A 46 0.49 12.72 6.92
N THR A 47 -0.51 11.94 6.57
CA THR A 47 -1.24 11.05 7.49
C THR A 47 -1.34 9.68 6.84
N ILE A 48 -0.92 8.64 7.57
CA ILE A 48 -1.05 7.24 7.18
C ILE A 48 -2.06 6.55 8.08
N PHE A 49 -2.95 5.78 7.47
CA PHE A 49 -4.00 5.01 8.14
C PHE A 49 -3.70 3.54 8.04
N TYR A 50 -3.31 2.91 9.14
CA TYR A 50 -3.20 1.46 9.21
C TYR A 50 -4.57 0.81 9.33
N ALA A 51 -4.59 -0.52 9.29
CA ALA A 51 -5.81 -1.34 9.27
C ALA A 51 -6.88 -0.95 10.32
N ASN A 52 -6.47 -0.44 11.48
CA ASN A 52 -7.38 -0.10 12.58
C ASN A 52 -7.63 1.42 12.74
N ASP A 53 -7.01 2.25 11.89
CA ASP A 53 -7.06 3.71 12.03
C ASP A 53 -8.18 4.35 11.22
N LEU A 54 -8.73 3.64 10.23
CA LEU A 54 -9.73 4.17 9.30
C LEU A 54 -10.91 3.21 9.13
N GLY A 55 -11.99 3.49 9.85
CA GLY A 55 -13.24 2.75 9.76
C GLY A 55 -13.17 1.34 10.32
N LEU A 56 -14.06 0.49 9.82
CA LEU A 56 -14.18 -0.93 10.18
C LEU A 56 -13.63 -1.84 9.08
N TYR A 57 -12.33 -1.74 8.77
CA TYR A 57 -11.71 -2.55 7.71
C TYR A 57 -11.80 -4.07 8.02
N PRO A 58 -12.50 -4.88 7.20
CA PRO A 58 -12.64 -6.31 7.44
C PRO A 58 -11.34 -7.01 7.11
N ASN A 59 -10.85 -7.83 8.03
CA ASN A 59 -9.63 -8.58 7.81
C ASN A 59 -9.59 -9.86 8.62
N ILE A 60 -8.80 -10.82 8.14
CA ILE A 60 -8.53 -12.08 8.82
C ILE A 60 -7.04 -12.11 9.14
N HIS A 61 -6.71 -12.36 10.41
CA HIS A 61 -5.33 -12.54 10.82
C HIS A 61 -4.77 -13.83 10.23
N GLU A 62 -3.77 -13.70 9.34
CA GLU A 62 -3.30 -14.80 8.49
C GLU A 62 -2.76 -16.04 9.24
N GLN A 63 -2.35 -15.89 10.52
CA GLN A 63 -1.80 -16.99 11.32
C GLN A 63 -2.81 -17.61 12.28
N THR A 64 -3.70 -16.81 12.87
CA THR A 64 -4.66 -17.28 13.88
C THR A 64 -6.03 -17.57 13.28
N GLY A 65 -6.34 -17.03 12.10
CA GLY A 65 -7.66 -17.11 11.49
C GLY A 65 -8.70 -16.20 12.16
N GLU A 66 -8.30 -15.34 13.09
CA GLU A 66 -9.18 -14.40 13.78
C GLU A 66 -9.78 -13.39 12.79
N GLU A 67 -11.11 -13.25 12.80
CA GLU A 67 -11.86 -12.35 11.92
C GLU A 67 -12.14 -11.02 12.63
N ASN A 68 -11.63 -9.93 12.06
CA ASN A 68 -11.97 -8.56 12.45
C ASN A 68 -13.03 -8.00 11.51
N ASN A 69 -14.04 -7.32 12.08
CA ASN A 69 -15.14 -6.69 11.34
C ASN A 69 -15.82 -7.63 10.33
N GLY A 70 -15.96 -8.91 10.66
CA GLY A 70 -16.55 -9.93 9.79
C GLY A 70 -15.59 -10.59 8.80
N GLY A 71 -14.31 -10.21 8.79
CA GLY A 71 -13.22 -10.90 8.09
C GLY A 71 -13.15 -10.67 6.58
N LEU A 72 -14.30 -10.70 5.90
CA LEU A 72 -14.42 -10.62 4.45
C LEU A 72 -15.20 -9.37 4.01
N PRO A 73 -14.80 -8.70 2.90
CA PRO A 73 -15.49 -7.52 2.42
C PRO A 73 -16.96 -7.80 2.03
N GLN A 74 -17.29 -8.97 1.48
CA GLN A 74 -18.68 -9.30 1.10
C GLN A 74 -19.60 -9.63 2.28
N LYS A 75 -19.04 -9.83 3.48
CA LYS A 75 -19.77 -10.16 4.72
C LYS A 75 -19.94 -8.94 5.65
N ALA A 76 -19.04 -7.98 5.55
CA ALA A 76 -18.95 -6.85 6.47
C ALA A 76 -19.92 -5.69 6.12
N ASP A 77 -20.29 -4.89 7.13
CA ASP A 77 -21.17 -3.72 6.95
C ASP A 77 -20.38 -2.50 6.46
N LEU A 78 -20.46 -2.25 5.15
CA LEU A 78 -19.82 -1.11 4.51
C LEU A 78 -20.37 0.24 5.00
N LYS A 79 -21.66 0.34 5.32
CA LYS A 79 -22.23 1.62 5.77
C LYS A 79 -21.66 1.99 7.14
N ALA A 80 -21.62 1.03 8.06
CA ALA A 80 -20.99 1.22 9.37
C ALA A 80 -19.50 1.57 9.23
N HIS A 81 -18.79 0.93 8.30
CA HIS A 81 -17.40 1.29 7.99
C HIS A 81 -17.26 2.75 7.56
N LEU A 82 -18.07 3.22 6.59
CA LEU A 82 -17.97 4.58 6.06
C LEU A 82 -18.34 5.65 7.11
N THR A 83 -19.34 5.37 7.96
CA THR A 83 -19.68 6.25 9.10
C THR A 83 -18.48 6.39 10.03
N LYS A 84 -17.94 5.27 10.52
CA LYS A 84 -16.77 5.32 11.41
C LYS A 84 -15.56 5.96 10.73
N ALA A 85 -15.30 5.66 9.46
CA ALA A 85 -14.18 6.20 8.72
C ALA A 85 -14.27 7.73 8.55
N THR A 86 -15.49 8.28 8.41
CA THR A 86 -15.73 9.72 8.38
C THR A 86 -15.36 10.38 9.71
N ASP A 87 -15.74 9.75 10.83
CA ASP A 87 -15.39 10.22 12.18
C ASP A 87 -13.87 10.13 12.42
N ASP A 88 -13.24 9.02 12.00
CA ASP A 88 -11.80 8.81 12.15
C ASP A 88 -10.99 9.86 11.37
N ILE A 89 -11.37 10.16 10.11
CA ILE A 89 -10.75 11.21 9.30
C ILE A 89 -10.91 12.57 9.98
N SER A 90 -12.11 12.88 10.45
CA SER A 90 -12.39 14.17 11.09
C SER A 90 -11.58 14.38 12.36
N ARG A 91 -11.31 13.30 13.10
CA ARG A 91 -10.47 13.32 14.30
C ARG A 91 -8.97 13.39 13.98
N LEU A 92 -8.50 12.59 13.02
CA LEU A 92 -7.06 12.48 12.71
C LEU A 92 -6.54 13.60 11.82
N ILE A 93 -7.41 14.21 11.01
CA ILE A 93 -7.08 15.35 10.16
C ILE A 93 -8.11 16.46 10.42
N PRO A 94 -7.97 17.24 11.50
CA PRO A 94 -8.97 18.27 11.86
C PRO A 94 -9.10 19.38 10.80
N ASP A 95 -8.03 19.66 10.07
CA ASP A 95 -8.02 20.64 8.99
C ASP A 95 -8.89 20.17 7.81
N ALA A 96 -10.00 20.87 7.56
CA ALA A 96 -10.91 20.58 6.46
C ALA A 96 -10.27 20.87 5.09
N ASP A 97 -9.33 21.81 5.03
CA ASP A 97 -8.63 22.22 3.81
C ASP A 97 -7.32 21.44 3.60
N TYR A 98 -7.19 20.27 4.25
CA TYR A 98 -6.00 19.42 4.19
C TYR A 98 -5.48 19.22 2.76
N ARG A 99 -4.19 19.54 2.55
CA ARG A 99 -3.45 19.35 1.28
C ARG A 99 -2.23 18.44 1.43
N GLY A 100 -2.21 17.60 2.46
CA GLY A 100 -1.15 16.63 2.69
C GLY A 100 -1.40 15.29 2.01
N LEU A 101 -0.47 14.35 2.23
CA LEU A 101 -0.60 12.98 1.74
C LEU A 101 -1.48 12.14 2.67
N GLY A 102 -2.59 11.62 2.15
CA GLY A 102 -3.48 10.70 2.83
C GLY A 102 -3.28 9.26 2.33
N VAL A 103 -2.54 8.46 3.09
CA VAL A 103 -2.15 7.11 2.67
C VAL A 103 -2.94 6.06 3.43
N ILE A 104 -3.66 5.20 2.72
CA ILE A 104 -4.39 4.07 3.31
C ILE A 104 -3.52 2.81 3.20
N ASP A 105 -3.05 2.28 4.34
CA ASP A 105 -2.19 1.10 4.43
C ASP A 105 -3.00 -0.17 4.77
N TRP A 106 -3.74 -0.65 3.77
CA TRP A 106 -4.53 -1.87 3.86
C TRP A 106 -3.84 -3.03 3.14
N GLU A 107 -3.03 -3.79 3.89
CA GLU A 107 -2.26 -4.90 3.31
C GLU A 107 -2.92 -6.27 3.46
N PHE A 108 -4.06 -6.42 4.15
CA PHE A 108 -4.57 -7.73 4.58
C PHE A 108 -5.11 -8.59 3.44
N TRP A 109 -5.85 -8.00 2.50
CA TRP A 109 -6.31 -8.66 1.27
C TRP A 109 -6.08 -7.77 0.06
N ARG A 110 -6.08 -8.37 -1.13
CA ARG A 110 -5.93 -7.67 -2.41
C ARG A 110 -7.25 -7.71 -3.17
N PRO A 111 -7.63 -6.64 -3.89
CA PRO A 111 -8.95 -6.54 -4.52
C PRO A 111 -9.20 -7.54 -5.67
N LEU A 112 -8.12 -8.14 -6.20
CA LEU A 112 -8.19 -9.20 -7.20
C LEU A 112 -8.05 -10.56 -6.51
N TRP A 113 -9.03 -11.43 -6.66
CA TRP A 113 -9.10 -12.80 -6.13
C TRP A 113 -7.80 -13.55 -6.34
N ARG A 114 -7.34 -13.57 -7.59
CA ARG A 114 -6.13 -14.29 -7.99
C ARG A 114 -4.88 -13.80 -7.28
N ARG A 115 -4.86 -12.55 -6.79
CA ARG A 115 -3.73 -11.97 -6.06
C ARG A 115 -3.70 -12.36 -4.59
N ASN A 116 -4.75 -12.98 -4.04
CA ASN A 116 -4.78 -13.48 -2.67
C ASN A 116 -4.09 -14.85 -2.54
N TRP A 117 -2.81 -14.91 -2.91
CA TRP A 117 -1.95 -16.08 -2.78
C TRP A 117 -1.09 -16.06 -1.50
N GLY A 118 -0.41 -17.17 -1.22
CA GLY A 118 0.42 -17.33 -0.03
C GLY A 118 -0.45 -17.31 1.23
N SER A 119 -0.04 -16.57 2.25
CA SER A 119 -0.80 -16.42 3.50
C SER A 119 -2.18 -15.77 3.30
N LYS A 120 -2.40 -15.06 2.19
CA LYS A 120 -3.70 -14.48 1.83
C LYS A 120 -4.68 -15.48 1.22
N ASN A 121 -4.27 -16.74 1.03
CA ASN A 121 -5.18 -17.76 0.51
C ASN A 121 -6.40 -17.97 1.42
N ILE A 122 -6.29 -17.65 2.72
CA ILE A 122 -7.38 -17.71 3.68
C ILE A 122 -8.61 -16.92 3.23
N TYR A 123 -8.45 -15.79 2.54
CA TYR A 123 -9.58 -15.01 2.01
C TYR A 123 -10.34 -15.76 0.92
N ARG A 124 -9.63 -16.53 0.08
CA ARG A 124 -10.27 -17.38 -0.94
C ARG A 124 -11.04 -18.52 -0.29
N THR A 125 -10.39 -19.23 0.63
CA THR A 125 -11.00 -20.35 1.36
C THR A 125 -12.23 -19.91 2.15
N LYS A 126 -12.13 -18.81 2.91
CA LYS A 126 -13.26 -18.29 3.71
C LYS A 126 -14.41 -17.78 2.84
N SER A 127 -14.11 -17.20 1.67
CA SER A 127 -15.14 -16.79 0.71
C SER A 127 -15.88 -18.01 0.12
N GLU A 128 -15.15 -19.08 -0.22
CA GLU A 128 -15.76 -20.33 -0.71
C GLU A 128 -16.58 -21.04 0.38
N GLU A 129 -16.11 -21.03 1.63
CA GLU A 129 -16.87 -21.53 2.79
C GLU A 129 -18.20 -20.78 2.96
N LEU A 130 -18.17 -19.44 2.86
CA LEU A 130 -19.37 -18.61 2.93
C LEU A 130 -20.38 -18.98 1.83
N VAL A 131 -19.93 -19.06 0.58
CA VAL A 131 -20.80 -19.45 -0.55
C VAL A 131 -21.32 -20.88 -0.40
N ARG A 132 -20.52 -21.81 0.13
CA ARG A 132 -20.94 -23.21 0.36
C ARG A 132 -22.09 -23.30 1.36
N GLN A 133 -22.13 -22.42 2.37
CA GLN A 133 -23.23 -22.37 3.33
C GLN A 133 -24.54 -21.95 2.65
N GLU A 134 -24.48 -21.08 1.65
CA GLU A 134 -25.65 -20.66 0.88
C GLU A 134 -26.04 -21.66 -0.22
N LEU A 135 -25.06 -22.35 -0.82
CA LEU A 135 -25.24 -23.29 -1.92
C LEU A 135 -24.63 -24.67 -1.60
N PRO A 136 -25.22 -25.48 -0.70
CA PRO A 136 -24.59 -26.72 -0.21
C PRO A 136 -24.35 -27.79 -1.28
N TYR A 137 -25.16 -27.78 -2.34
CA TYR A 137 -25.15 -28.79 -3.40
C TYR A 137 -24.45 -28.34 -4.70
N ALA A 138 -23.98 -27.09 -4.75
CA ALA A 138 -23.26 -26.59 -5.92
C ALA A 138 -21.90 -27.29 -6.08
N SER A 139 -21.45 -27.42 -7.32
CA SER A 139 -20.12 -27.94 -7.62
C SER A 139 -19.05 -26.98 -7.09
N SER A 140 -17.84 -27.50 -6.84
CA SER A 140 -16.73 -26.66 -6.39
C SER A 140 -16.40 -25.53 -7.38
N ALA A 141 -16.59 -25.76 -8.69
CA ALA A 141 -16.36 -24.73 -9.71
C ALA A 141 -17.38 -23.58 -9.63
N GLU A 142 -18.66 -23.90 -9.38
CA GLU A 142 -19.71 -22.90 -9.17
C GLU A 142 -19.44 -22.10 -7.88
N VAL A 143 -19.06 -22.78 -6.80
CA VAL A 143 -18.71 -22.14 -5.53
C VAL A 143 -17.52 -21.18 -5.68
N THR A 144 -16.43 -21.61 -6.31
CA THR A 144 -15.27 -20.74 -6.56
C THR A 144 -15.62 -19.56 -7.46
N THR A 145 -16.46 -19.75 -8.47
CA THR A 145 -16.89 -18.68 -9.39
C THR A 145 -17.69 -17.62 -8.64
N LYS A 146 -18.72 -18.03 -7.90
CA LYS A 146 -19.54 -17.11 -7.10
C LYS A 146 -18.73 -16.42 -5.99
N ALA A 147 -17.87 -17.17 -5.28
CA ALA A 147 -17.02 -16.61 -4.23
C ALA A 147 -16.05 -15.55 -4.76
N LYS A 148 -15.49 -15.78 -5.96
CA LYS A 148 -14.66 -14.79 -6.65
C LYS A 148 -15.46 -13.53 -6.98
N GLU A 149 -16.63 -13.67 -7.60
CA GLU A 149 -17.48 -12.55 -8.01
C GLU A 149 -17.89 -11.68 -6.82
N GLU A 150 -18.34 -12.31 -5.73
CA GLU A 150 -18.74 -11.60 -4.51
C GLU A 150 -17.55 -10.92 -3.84
N PHE A 151 -16.42 -11.61 -3.71
CA PHE A 151 -15.22 -11.04 -3.09
C PHE A 151 -14.66 -9.86 -3.88
N GLU A 152 -14.45 -10.00 -5.20
CA GLU A 152 -13.89 -8.92 -6.02
C GLU A 152 -14.86 -7.73 -6.13
N GLY A 153 -16.17 -8.01 -6.24
CA GLY A 153 -17.22 -6.99 -6.25
C GLY A 153 -17.25 -6.19 -4.94
N ALA A 154 -17.23 -6.89 -3.80
CA ALA A 154 -17.18 -6.25 -2.50
C ALA A 154 -15.86 -5.51 -2.29
N ALA A 155 -14.70 -6.13 -2.55
CA ALA A 155 -13.40 -5.49 -2.37
C ALA A 155 -13.27 -4.18 -3.18
N ARG A 156 -13.76 -4.17 -4.42
CA ARG A 156 -13.85 -2.94 -5.24
C ARG A 156 -14.72 -1.89 -4.57
N LYS A 157 -15.92 -2.26 -4.10
CA LYS A 157 -16.83 -1.34 -3.42
C LYS A 157 -16.21 -0.76 -2.16
N TRP A 158 -15.60 -1.60 -1.31
CA TRP A 158 -14.93 -1.19 -0.08
C TRP A 158 -13.82 -0.17 -0.34
N MET A 159 -12.87 -0.50 -1.21
CA MET A 159 -11.75 0.41 -1.49
C MET A 159 -12.21 1.68 -2.23
N GLY A 160 -13.13 1.56 -3.18
CA GLY A 160 -13.64 2.68 -3.98
C GLY A 160 -14.47 3.67 -3.18
N GLU A 161 -15.42 3.19 -2.38
CA GLU A 161 -16.27 4.05 -1.53
C GLU A 161 -15.46 4.69 -0.41
N THR A 162 -14.44 4.01 0.12
CA THR A 162 -13.52 4.61 1.10
C THR A 162 -12.75 5.78 0.47
N LEU A 163 -12.20 5.59 -0.75
CA LEU A 163 -11.54 6.68 -1.49
C LEU A 163 -12.49 7.83 -1.79
N ASN A 164 -13.73 7.53 -2.20
CA ASN A 164 -14.74 8.54 -2.44
C ASN A 164 -15.05 9.35 -1.17
N MET A 165 -15.21 8.66 -0.05
CA MET A 165 -15.47 9.27 1.26
C MET A 165 -14.31 10.19 1.68
N VAL A 166 -13.06 9.72 1.67
CA VAL A 166 -11.93 10.56 2.11
C VAL A 166 -11.76 11.80 1.22
N LYS A 167 -12.01 11.69 -0.09
CA LYS A 167 -12.02 12.84 -1.02
C LYS A 167 -13.18 13.80 -0.76
N THR A 168 -14.33 13.29 -0.32
CA THR A 168 -15.48 14.14 0.01
C THR A 168 -15.21 14.92 1.30
N VAL A 169 -14.64 14.24 2.30
CA VAL A 169 -14.37 14.83 3.62
C VAL A 169 -13.15 15.75 3.61
N ARG A 170 -12.11 15.43 2.82
CA ARG A 170 -10.87 16.21 2.67
C ARG A 170 -10.48 16.33 1.18
N PRO A 171 -11.13 17.23 0.43
CA PRO A 171 -11.00 17.30 -1.03
C PRO A 171 -9.63 17.73 -1.54
N GLY A 172 -8.84 18.44 -0.73
CA GLY A 172 -7.46 18.83 -1.08
C GLY A 172 -6.42 17.73 -0.90
N GLY A 173 -6.79 16.59 -0.28
CA GLY A 173 -5.86 15.54 0.09
C GLY A 173 -5.39 14.71 -1.12
N PHE A 174 -4.12 14.31 -1.06
CA PHE A 174 -3.54 13.35 -1.99
C PHE A 174 -3.80 11.93 -1.45
N TRP A 175 -4.87 11.30 -1.92
CA TRP A 175 -5.43 10.06 -1.42
C TRP A 175 -5.09 8.87 -2.31
N GLY A 176 -4.64 7.78 -1.68
CA GLY A 176 -4.32 6.54 -2.37
C GLY A 176 -3.96 5.42 -1.40
N PHE A 177 -3.89 4.20 -1.92
CA PHE A 177 -3.49 3.03 -1.15
C PHE A 177 -1.99 2.77 -1.26
N TYR A 178 -1.35 2.50 -0.12
CA TYR A 178 0.01 2.00 -0.08
C TYR A 178 0.15 0.68 -0.85
N LEU A 179 1.32 0.46 -1.48
CA LEU A 179 1.69 -0.63 -2.39
C LEU A 179 1.14 -0.54 -3.81
N PHE A 180 0.19 0.35 -4.10
CA PHE A 180 -0.48 0.34 -5.39
C PHE A 180 0.09 1.38 -6.37
N PRO A 181 0.39 0.97 -7.63
CA PRO A 181 0.40 -0.40 -8.14
C PRO A 181 1.64 -1.19 -7.69
N ASP A 182 1.55 -2.53 -7.69
CA ASP A 182 2.69 -3.43 -7.51
C ASP A 182 3.02 -4.12 -8.84
N CYS A 183 4.31 -4.30 -9.08
CA CYS A 183 4.91 -4.98 -10.23
C CYS A 183 5.12 -6.47 -10.00
N TYR A 184 5.12 -6.92 -8.72
CA TYR A 184 5.39 -8.29 -8.30
C TYR A 184 6.70 -8.88 -8.87
N ASN A 185 7.66 -8.01 -9.22
CA ASN A 185 8.99 -8.36 -9.71
C ASN A 185 9.93 -8.75 -8.55
N PHE A 186 9.51 -9.77 -7.79
CA PHE A 186 10.24 -10.20 -6.60
C PHE A 186 11.64 -10.73 -6.96
N PRO A 187 12.74 -10.18 -6.39
CA PRO A 187 14.08 -10.49 -6.87
C PRO A 187 14.47 -11.97 -6.75
N HIS A 188 13.96 -12.66 -5.72
CA HIS A 188 14.21 -14.10 -5.54
C HIS A 188 13.57 -14.96 -6.64
N LEU A 189 12.47 -14.52 -7.25
CA LEU A 189 11.85 -15.19 -8.41
C LEU A 189 12.61 -14.87 -9.71
N MET A 190 13.36 -13.77 -9.75
CA MET A 190 14.12 -13.37 -10.93
C MET A 190 15.46 -14.10 -10.99
N ARG A 191 16.10 -14.39 -9.84
CA ARG A 191 17.35 -15.17 -9.76
C ARG A 191 17.28 -16.57 -10.40
N LEU A 192 16.08 -17.10 -10.61
CA LEU A 192 15.85 -18.42 -11.20
C LEU A 192 15.67 -18.39 -12.73
N GLN A 193 15.78 -17.21 -13.37
CA GLN A 193 15.63 -17.05 -14.81
C GLN A 193 16.99 -16.87 -15.48
N GLU A 194 17.16 -17.47 -16.67
CA GLU A 194 18.40 -17.40 -17.48
C GLU A 194 18.69 -15.97 -17.97
N ASP A 195 17.66 -15.15 -18.22
CA ASP A 195 17.75 -13.72 -18.55
C ASP A 195 16.76 -12.90 -17.68
N PRO A 196 17.18 -12.48 -16.47
CA PRO A 196 16.27 -11.90 -15.49
C PRO A 196 15.93 -10.44 -15.81
N SER A 197 14.83 -10.21 -16.53
CA SER A 197 14.20 -8.88 -16.60
C SER A 197 13.36 -8.58 -15.36
N TYR A 198 13.52 -7.40 -14.80
CA TYR A 198 12.70 -6.89 -13.69
C TYR A 198 11.39 -6.23 -14.15
N ASP A 199 11.15 -6.14 -15.45
CA ASP A 199 9.92 -5.59 -15.99
C ASP A 199 8.70 -6.35 -15.49
N CYS A 200 7.62 -5.61 -15.22
CA CYS A 200 6.38 -6.23 -14.80
C CYS A 200 5.87 -7.15 -15.90
N ARG A 201 5.65 -8.42 -15.55
CA ARG A 201 5.16 -9.44 -16.49
C ARG A 201 3.85 -8.99 -17.13
N LYS A 202 3.60 -9.39 -18.38
CA LYS A 202 2.35 -9.08 -19.11
C LYS A 202 1.10 -9.38 -18.30
N LYS A 203 1.08 -10.49 -17.56
CA LYS A 203 -0.04 -10.84 -16.68
C LYS A 203 -0.23 -9.83 -15.55
N VAL A 204 0.85 -9.36 -14.91
CA VAL A 204 0.77 -8.33 -13.87
C VAL A 204 0.23 -7.01 -14.43
N LYS A 205 0.66 -6.61 -15.63
CA LYS A 205 0.16 -5.41 -16.31
C LYS A 205 -1.35 -5.53 -16.59
N SER A 206 -1.78 -6.64 -17.19
CA SER A 206 -3.20 -6.96 -17.41
C SER A 206 -4.01 -6.97 -16.11
N ASP A 207 -3.42 -7.46 -15.02
CA ASP A 207 -4.05 -7.43 -13.70
C ASP A 207 -4.17 -6.00 -13.14
N ASN A 208 -3.18 -5.14 -13.36
CA ASN A 208 -3.29 -3.73 -13.01
C ASN A 208 -4.28 -2.98 -13.91
N ASP A 209 -4.50 -3.45 -15.15
CA ASP A 209 -5.51 -2.88 -16.04
C ASP A 209 -6.93 -3.18 -15.54
N GLU A 210 -7.18 -4.33 -14.89
CA GLU A 210 -8.47 -4.60 -14.23
C GLU A 210 -8.76 -3.67 -13.03
N LEU A 211 -7.74 -2.96 -12.54
CA LEU A 211 -7.83 -2.00 -11.44
C LEU A 211 -7.97 -0.55 -11.91
N GLN A 212 -8.37 -0.28 -13.17
CA GLN A 212 -8.61 1.10 -13.66
C GLN A 212 -9.50 1.94 -12.74
N TRP A 213 -10.49 1.31 -12.09
CA TRP A 213 -11.35 1.96 -11.12
C TRP A 213 -10.57 2.53 -9.92
N LEU A 214 -9.54 1.82 -9.44
CA LEU A 214 -8.74 2.23 -8.30
C LEU A 214 -7.88 3.44 -8.66
N TRP A 215 -7.28 3.41 -9.86
CA TRP A 215 -6.49 4.51 -10.37
C TRP A 215 -7.39 5.74 -10.49
N LYS A 216 -8.50 5.63 -11.22
CA LYS A 216 -9.45 6.73 -11.43
C LYS A 216 -9.91 7.39 -10.13
N GLU A 217 -10.15 6.61 -9.08
CA GLU A 217 -10.60 7.14 -7.79
C GLU A 217 -9.46 7.76 -6.95
N SER A 218 -8.20 7.42 -7.21
CA SER A 218 -7.05 7.95 -6.45
C SER A 218 -6.65 9.36 -6.90
N THR A 219 -6.22 10.20 -5.96
CA THR A 219 -5.60 11.52 -6.22
C THR A 219 -4.08 11.51 -6.03
N ALA A 220 -3.49 10.38 -5.63
CA ALA A 220 -2.04 10.09 -5.68
C ALA A 220 -1.76 8.58 -5.70
N LEU A 221 -0.61 8.15 -6.20
CA LEU A 221 -0.16 6.74 -6.16
C LEU A 221 1.05 6.55 -5.24
N TYR A 222 1.05 5.41 -4.53
CA TYR A 222 2.02 5.09 -3.48
C TYR A 222 2.69 3.73 -3.70
N PRO A 223 3.44 3.52 -4.80
CA PRO A 223 4.11 2.26 -5.05
C PRO A 223 5.23 2.05 -4.02
N SER A 224 5.41 0.83 -3.51
CA SER A 224 6.61 0.52 -2.73
C SER A 224 7.76 0.21 -3.66
N ILE A 225 8.95 0.76 -3.40
CA ILE A 225 10.19 0.42 -4.09
C ILE A 225 11.26 -0.08 -3.12
N TYR A 226 10.82 -0.71 -2.02
CA TYR A 226 11.71 -1.23 -0.98
C TYR A 226 12.68 -2.26 -1.56
N LEU A 227 13.97 -2.02 -1.34
CA LEU A 227 15.02 -2.95 -1.73
C LEU A 227 15.10 -4.10 -0.73
N SER A 228 15.03 -5.33 -1.23
CA SER A 228 15.30 -6.52 -0.43
C SER A 228 16.81 -6.70 -0.23
N ASN A 229 17.21 -7.37 0.85
CA ASN A 229 18.63 -7.61 1.19
C ASN A 229 19.39 -8.35 0.07
N VAL A 230 18.69 -9.07 -0.80
CA VAL A 230 19.22 -9.68 -2.03
C VAL A 230 19.98 -8.71 -2.94
N PHE A 231 19.67 -7.41 -2.90
CA PHE A 231 20.31 -6.38 -3.70
C PHE A 231 21.69 -5.95 -3.17
N THR A 232 22.07 -6.33 -1.95
CA THR A 232 23.46 -6.19 -1.48
C THR A 232 24.46 -6.97 -2.36
N ARG A 233 23.98 -7.96 -3.12
CA ARG A 233 24.79 -8.85 -3.95
C ARG A 233 24.39 -8.85 -5.42
N LEU A 234 23.36 -8.09 -5.80
CA LEU A 234 22.86 -8.03 -7.17
C LEU A 234 23.03 -6.62 -7.73
N PRO A 235 23.59 -6.45 -8.94
CA PRO A 235 23.80 -5.13 -9.54
C PRO A 235 22.49 -4.49 -10.07
N SER A 236 21.33 -5.11 -9.85
CA SER A 236 20.08 -4.83 -10.57
C SER A 236 18.98 -4.17 -9.73
N SER A 237 19.32 -3.54 -8.61
CA SER A 237 18.38 -2.74 -7.82
C SER A 237 17.77 -1.59 -8.62
N GLU A 238 18.55 -0.97 -9.50
CA GLU A 238 18.07 0.08 -10.41
C GLU A 238 16.95 -0.42 -11.34
N GLN A 239 17.16 -1.55 -12.01
CA GLN A 239 16.17 -2.12 -12.92
C GLN A 239 14.88 -2.50 -12.18
N PHE A 240 15.01 -3.03 -10.96
CA PHE A 240 13.87 -3.31 -10.09
C PHE A 240 13.04 -2.07 -9.77
N VAL A 241 13.70 -0.97 -9.38
CA VAL A 241 13.04 0.32 -9.07
C VAL A 241 12.43 0.91 -10.34
N ARG A 242 13.20 1.00 -11.44
CA ARG A 242 12.75 1.52 -12.73
C ARG A 242 11.49 0.79 -13.22
N ALA A 243 11.44 -0.54 -13.12
CA ALA A 243 10.27 -1.30 -13.56
C ALA A 243 9.00 -0.98 -12.75
N ARG A 244 9.12 -0.81 -11.42
CA ARG A 244 7.99 -0.44 -10.55
C ARG A 244 7.49 0.97 -10.82
N VAL A 245 8.41 1.91 -11.00
CA VAL A 245 8.07 3.30 -11.33
C VAL A 245 7.46 3.37 -12.74
N ALA A 246 8.04 2.69 -13.73
CA ALA A 246 7.51 2.65 -15.09
C ALA A 246 6.09 2.07 -15.14
N GLU A 247 5.79 1.02 -14.36
CA GLU A 247 4.42 0.49 -14.25
C GLU A 247 3.45 1.48 -13.60
N THR A 248 3.94 2.26 -12.64
CA THR A 248 3.15 3.32 -12.00
C THR A 248 2.75 4.39 -13.02
N PHE A 249 3.70 4.89 -13.81
CA PHE A 249 3.39 5.84 -14.89
C PHE A 249 2.56 5.20 -16.01
N ARG A 250 2.74 3.90 -16.30
CA ARG A 250 1.90 3.20 -17.28
C ARG A 250 0.43 3.21 -16.86
N VAL A 251 0.12 2.91 -15.59
CA VAL A 251 -1.27 2.94 -15.11
C VAL A 251 -1.81 4.38 -15.02
N ILE A 252 -0.98 5.37 -14.70
CA ILE A 252 -1.37 6.79 -14.76
C ILE A 252 -1.74 7.21 -16.18
N ASN A 253 -0.89 6.88 -17.16
CA ASN A 253 -1.14 7.23 -18.56
C ASN A 253 -2.38 6.50 -19.14
N SER A 254 -2.82 5.42 -18.51
CA SER A 254 -4.08 4.76 -18.86
C SER A 254 -5.32 5.40 -18.23
N ARG A 255 -5.13 6.33 -17.28
CA ARG A 255 -6.22 7.15 -16.74
C ARG A 255 -6.74 8.04 -17.86
N GLN A 256 -8.05 8.10 -17.99
CA GLN A 256 -8.74 9.08 -18.85
C GLN A 256 -9.04 10.38 -18.08
N SER A 257 -8.24 10.71 -17.06
CA SER A 257 -8.41 11.84 -16.14
C SER A 257 -7.12 12.60 -15.96
N SER A 258 -7.16 13.71 -15.23
CA SER A 258 -5.98 14.52 -14.91
C SER A 258 -4.86 13.68 -14.31
N ASP A 259 -3.63 14.09 -14.64
CA ASP A 259 -2.42 13.57 -14.03
C ASP A 259 -2.48 13.73 -12.50
N ILE A 260 -1.95 12.73 -11.80
CA ILE A 260 -1.86 12.72 -10.35
C ILE A 260 -0.41 12.46 -9.93
N PRO A 261 0.03 13.01 -8.80
CA PRO A 261 1.39 12.83 -8.33
C PRO A 261 1.67 11.39 -7.89
N VAL A 262 2.96 11.02 -7.97
CA VAL A 262 3.48 9.71 -7.54
C VAL A 262 4.45 9.91 -6.38
N TYR A 263 4.20 9.21 -5.29
CA TYR A 263 5.04 9.22 -4.09
C TYR A 263 5.53 7.81 -3.77
N PRO A 264 6.63 7.34 -4.38
CA PRO A 264 7.18 6.03 -4.10
C PRO A 264 7.64 5.93 -2.65
N TYR A 265 7.24 4.84 -2.01
CA TYR A 265 7.67 4.51 -0.67
C TYR A 265 9.07 3.89 -0.70
N VAL A 266 9.99 4.50 0.05
CA VAL A 266 11.37 4.05 0.26
C VAL A 266 11.65 3.76 1.74
N ARG A 267 12.60 2.87 2.00
CA ARG A 267 13.18 2.64 3.33
C ARG A 267 14.67 2.92 3.29
N LEU A 268 15.20 3.42 4.41
CA LEU A 268 16.65 3.59 4.57
C LEU A 268 17.39 2.27 4.82
N ARG A 269 16.65 1.19 5.14
CA ARG A 269 17.18 -0.17 5.36
C ARG A 269 16.64 -1.14 4.31
N TYR A 270 17.39 -2.19 4.03
CA TYR A 270 16.86 -3.30 3.24
C TYR A 270 15.68 -3.96 3.96
N ARG A 271 14.65 -4.37 3.22
CA ARG A 271 13.36 -4.81 3.77
C ARG A 271 13.46 -5.92 4.82
N GLU A 272 14.38 -6.87 4.63
CA GLU A 272 14.60 -8.02 5.51
C GLU A 272 15.89 -7.90 6.35
N SER A 273 16.51 -6.72 6.41
CA SER A 273 17.78 -6.51 7.11
C SER A 273 17.73 -5.33 8.08
N VAL A 274 18.63 -5.34 9.06
CA VAL A 274 18.94 -4.17 9.91
C VAL A 274 19.94 -3.23 9.23
N GLU A 275 20.57 -3.67 8.13
CA GLU A 275 21.55 -2.90 7.38
C GLU A 275 20.89 -1.75 6.59
N TYR A 276 21.54 -0.58 6.65
CA TYR A 276 21.18 0.57 5.84
C TYR A 276 21.51 0.35 4.35
N LEU A 277 20.79 1.02 3.47
CA LEU A 277 21.10 1.07 2.05
C LEU A 277 22.48 1.70 1.83
N THR A 278 23.21 1.23 0.82
CA THR A 278 24.49 1.82 0.43
C THR A 278 24.29 3.17 -0.27
N GLU A 279 25.30 4.04 -0.28
CA GLU A 279 25.26 5.33 -0.97
C GLU A 279 24.85 5.20 -2.45
N VAL A 280 25.32 4.15 -3.14
CA VAL A 280 24.91 3.83 -4.52
C VAL A 280 23.41 3.48 -4.62
N SER A 281 22.89 2.73 -3.65
CA SER A 281 21.46 2.41 -3.60
C SER A 281 20.61 3.65 -3.29
N PHE A 282 21.14 4.60 -2.51
CA PHE A 282 20.53 5.90 -2.25
C PHE A 282 20.54 6.82 -3.48
N MET A 283 21.68 6.92 -4.18
CA MET A 283 21.79 7.70 -5.41
C MET A 283 20.84 7.20 -6.51
N LEU A 284 20.59 5.89 -6.58
CA LEU A 284 19.58 5.32 -7.48
C LEU A 284 18.15 5.77 -7.18
N LEU A 285 17.83 6.00 -5.90
CA LEU A 285 16.55 6.60 -5.50
C LEU A 285 16.52 8.09 -5.91
N ALA A 286 17.63 8.82 -5.75
CA ALA A 286 17.75 10.22 -6.17
C ALA A 286 17.70 10.42 -7.70
N LEU A 287 18.17 9.46 -8.50
CA LEU A 287 18.12 9.50 -9.97
C LEU A 287 16.68 9.45 -10.54
N LEU A 288 15.69 9.10 -9.71
CA LEU A 288 14.27 9.26 -10.04
C LEU A 288 13.86 10.73 -10.18
N HIS A 289 14.67 11.71 -9.79
CA HIS A 289 14.39 13.14 -9.99
C HIS A 289 15.03 13.71 -11.27
N GLY A 290 16.14 13.11 -11.76
CA GLY A 290 17.03 13.73 -12.76
C GLY A 290 16.81 13.35 -14.23
N ASN A 291 16.12 12.24 -14.52
CA ASN A 291 15.78 11.87 -15.91
C ASN A 291 14.43 12.49 -16.28
N ASN A 292 14.36 13.23 -17.39
CA ASN A 292 13.19 13.96 -17.93
C ASN A 292 11.85 13.18 -18.07
N VAL A 293 11.82 11.90 -17.67
CA VAL A 293 10.63 11.05 -17.54
C VAL A 293 9.96 11.20 -16.15
N PHE A 294 10.64 11.81 -15.17
CA PHE A 294 10.31 11.66 -13.74
C PHE A 294 10.33 12.98 -12.94
N LYS A 295 9.97 14.11 -13.57
CA LYS A 295 9.98 15.44 -12.93
C LYS A 295 9.00 15.63 -11.76
N GLU A 296 8.14 14.64 -11.47
CA GLU A 296 7.07 14.72 -10.46
C GLU A 296 7.15 13.60 -9.39
N ILE A 297 8.33 12.99 -9.19
CA ILE A 297 8.49 11.96 -8.15
C ILE A 297 8.97 12.59 -6.85
N HIS A 298 8.07 12.77 -5.88
CA HIS A 298 8.44 13.16 -4.52
C HIS A 298 8.66 11.92 -3.66
N MET A 299 9.88 11.75 -3.15
CA MET A 299 10.22 10.62 -2.27
C MET A 299 9.87 10.97 -0.81
N LYS A 300 9.21 10.04 -0.11
CA LYS A 300 9.07 10.12 1.36
C LYS A 300 9.69 8.89 2.02
N PHE A 301 10.45 9.16 3.07
CA PHE A 301 11.18 8.16 3.82
C PHE A 301 10.34 7.63 4.97
N GLU A 302 10.07 6.32 4.98
CA GLU A 302 9.50 5.66 6.16
C GLU A 302 10.66 5.22 7.07
N LEU A 303 10.87 5.95 8.17
CA LEU A 303 11.76 5.55 9.25
C LEU A 303 11.04 4.52 10.14
N LYS A 304 11.18 3.23 9.82
CA LYS A 304 10.91 2.17 10.80
C LYS A 304 12.19 1.88 11.57
N LEU A 305 12.29 2.41 12.80
CA LEU A 305 13.38 2.09 13.72
C LEU A 305 13.23 0.67 14.27
#